data_AF-A0A9P3E6L1-F1
#
_entry.id   AF-A0A9P3E6L1-F1
#
_cell.length_a   1.000
_cell.length_b   1.000
_cell.length_c   1.000
_cell.angle_alpha   90.00
_cell.angle_beta   90.00
_cell.angle_gamma   90.00
#
_symmetry.space_group_name_H-M   'P 1'
#
loop_
_entity.id
_entity.type
_entity.pdbx_description
1 polymer ?
#
loop_
_entity_poly.entity_id
_entity_poly.type
_entity_poly.pdbx_seq_one_letter_code
_entity_poly.pdbx_strand_id
1 'polypeptide(L)'
;MSRDPSRSSTLFSAKRDASPRPPRPSLPPQTSSSSTRSQILHPLLLDDDYRGRLPLWLSRFTGYRPPGSEPPYDPLPFPPFCWLVYLPLKVEVWIFAFTGSLISILLIEALMSTHTVFADLYHSPVIITSFGASAVLVFGVIESPLAQPKNLVGGHFVAALLGTAMTRLFLLDPNYQMYLDNATFHTGPFFNGALSVAISLAITLMLRVTHPPAGATALNAAVLSPVITLSWRYLPVVFVSAIIMLAWALVINNLGRRRYPVYWWSPKRTFVRPGAAERMNDEERALRTLRENPLRMAEDGGRTGEALLEERVAGQRFDMDEGDDGAEEFTRGGAGMMMGILEPLEKVLTREDRRRYEGR
;
A
#
# COMPACT_ATOMS: atom_id res chain seq x y z
N MET A 1 -64.49 -45.33 7.72
CA MET A 1 -64.28 -46.36 6.67
C MET A 1 -63.91 -45.63 5.39
N SER A 2 -62.63 -45.67 5.00
CA SER A 2 -62.13 -46.44 3.83
C SER A 2 -62.61 -45.82 2.50
N ARG A 3 -61.80 -45.45 1.50
CA ARG A 3 -60.39 -45.62 1.13
C ARG A 3 -60.16 -44.65 -0.07
N ASP A 4 -58.93 -44.21 -0.28
CA ASP A 4 -58.36 -43.67 -1.55
C ASP A 4 -58.53 -44.72 -2.71
N PRO A 5 -58.25 -44.53 -4.04
CA PRO A 5 -57.33 -43.55 -4.68
C PRO A 5 -57.59 -43.14 -6.18
N SER A 6 -56.66 -42.33 -6.72
CA SER A 6 -56.04 -42.42 -8.07
C SER A 6 -56.66 -41.81 -9.37
N ARG A 7 -55.80 -40.97 -9.99
CA ARG A 7 -55.35 -40.88 -11.42
C ARG A 7 -56.30 -40.53 -12.59
N SER A 8 -56.05 -39.31 -13.10
CA SER A 8 -55.69 -38.90 -14.50
C SER A 8 -56.45 -39.44 -15.72
N SER A 9 -56.97 -38.49 -16.53
CA SER A 9 -56.99 -38.39 -18.01
C SER A 9 -58.26 -37.55 -18.38
N THR A 10 -58.31 -36.58 -19.28
CA THR A 10 -57.93 -36.55 -20.70
C THR A 10 -58.10 -35.12 -21.22
N LEU A 11 -57.25 -34.79 -22.19
CA LEU A 11 -57.38 -33.88 -23.34
C LEU A 11 -58.73 -33.15 -23.56
N PHE A 12 -58.67 -31.82 -23.69
CA PHE A 12 -59.55 -31.10 -24.62
C PHE A 12 -58.78 -30.03 -25.40
N SER A 13 -58.81 -30.20 -26.72
CA SER A 13 -58.32 -29.30 -27.74
C SER A 13 -59.22 -28.07 -27.84
N ALA A 14 -58.64 -26.87 -27.86
CA ALA A 14 -59.36 -25.65 -28.24
C ALA A 14 -58.46 -24.74 -29.08
N LYS A 15 -58.64 -24.87 -30.38
CA LYS A 15 -58.20 -23.99 -31.46
C LYS A 15 -58.87 -22.62 -31.29
N ARG A 16 -58.11 -21.51 -31.23
CA ARG A 16 -58.61 -20.17 -31.56
C ARG A 16 -57.57 -19.38 -32.35
N ASP A 17 -58.10 -18.80 -33.42
CA ASP A 17 -57.42 -18.18 -34.53
C ASP A 17 -56.80 -16.81 -34.22
N ALA A 18 -55.91 -16.45 -35.14
CA ALA A 18 -55.09 -15.28 -35.23
C ALA A 18 -55.84 -13.94 -35.18
N SER A 19 -55.25 -12.99 -34.44
CA SER A 19 -55.36 -11.55 -34.71
C SER A 19 -53.97 -11.00 -35.06
N PRO A 20 -53.85 -10.09 -36.05
CA PRO A 20 -52.56 -9.63 -36.55
C PRO A 20 -51.88 -8.67 -35.56
N ARG A 21 -50.61 -8.94 -35.22
CA ARG A 21 -49.78 -8.07 -34.38
C ARG A 21 -49.39 -6.80 -35.16
N PRO A 22 -49.35 -5.61 -34.53
CA PRO A 22 -48.82 -4.41 -35.17
C PRO A 22 -47.31 -4.55 -35.47
N PRO A 23 -46.79 -3.89 -36.52
CA PRO A 23 -45.40 -4.02 -36.92
C PRO A 23 -44.45 -3.47 -35.83
N ARG A 24 -43.39 -4.23 -35.52
CA ARG A 24 -42.31 -3.78 -34.64
C ARG A 24 -41.61 -2.57 -35.27
N PRO A 25 -41.32 -1.50 -34.52
CA PRO A 25 -40.46 -0.42 -35.03
C PRO A 25 -39.07 -1.00 -35.34
N SER A 26 -38.62 -0.79 -36.57
CA SER A 26 -37.29 -1.16 -37.04
C SER A 26 -36.22 -0.37 -36.27
N LEU A 27 -35.32 -1.07 -35.59
CA LEU A 27 -34.10 -0.48 -35.01
C LEU A 27 -33.30 0.20 -36.13
N PRO A 28 -32.84 1.45 -35.96
CA PRO A 28 -31.95 2.07 -36.93
C PRO A 28 -30.63 1.31 -37.00
N PRO A 29 -29.97 1.28 -38.17
CA PRO A 29 -28.74 0.52 -38.37
C PRO A 29 -27.65 1.05 -37.43
N GLN A 30 -26.97 0.13 -36.74
CA GLN A 30 -25.77 0.45 -35.98
C GLN A 30 -24.70 0.95 -36.95
N THR A 31 -24.58 2.27 -37.06
CA THR A 31 -23.44 2.89 -37.73
C THR A 31 -22.24 2.69 -36.83
N SER A 32 -21.38 1.75 -37.23
CA SER A 32 -20.02 1.61 -36.74
C SER A 32 -19.21 2.88 -37.09
N SER A 33 -19.36 3.94 -36.30
CA SER A 33 -18.42 5.06 -36.33
C SER A 33 -17.24 4.72 -35.42
N SER A 34 -16.31 4.01 -36.05
CA SER A 34 -14.91 3.86 -35.70
C SER A 34 -14.32 5.01 -34.84
N SER A 35 -14.08 4.72 -33.56
CA SER A 35 -12.72 4.57 -33.02
C SER A 35 -11.63 5.52 -33.56
N THR A 36 -11.82 6.85 -33.55
CA THR A 36 -10.75 7.77 -34.01
C THR A 36 -10.54 9.02 -33.16
N ARG A 37 -11.06 9.10 -31.93
CA ARG A 37 -10.96 10.35 -31.15
C ARG A 37 -10.51 10.25 -29.69
N SER A 38 -9.84 9.16 -29.31
CA SER A 38 -9.20 9.06 -27.97
C SER A 38 -7.71 8.69 -28.00
N GLN A 39 -7.06 8.75 -29.18
CA GLN A 39 -5.63 8.43 -29.29
C GLN A 39 -4.69 9.62 -29.06
N ILE A 40 -5.19 10.77 -28.66
CA ILE A 40 -4.37 11.95 -28.39
C ILE A 40 -4.38 12.14 -26.88
N LEU A 41 -3.24 11.82 -26.24
CA LEU A 41 -2.94 11.81 -24.80
C LEU A 41 -3.19 10.48 -24.07
N HIS A 42 -2.49 9.42 -24.50
CA HIS A 42 -1.96 8.45 -23.53
C HIS A 42 -0.68 9.05 -22.92
N PRO A 43 -0.69 9.52 -21.67
CA PRO A 43 0.52 9.98 -21.02
C PRO A 43 1.40 8.77 -20.72
N LEU A 44 2.33 8.41 -21.63
CA LEU A 44 3.49 7.51 -21.40
C LEU A 44 3.26 6.42 -20.34
N LEU A 45 2.11 5.75 -20.38
CA LEU A 45 1.82 4.63 -19.51
C LEU A 45 2.48 3.43 -20.20
N LEU A 46 3.56 2.94 -19.60
CA LEU A 46 4.08 1.60 -19.89
C LEU A 46 2.95 0.60 -19.60
N ASP A 47 2.10 0.34 -20.60
CA ASP A 47 1.02 -0.65 -20.52
C ASP A 47 1.58 -2.08 -20.44
N ASP A 48 2.76 -2.31 -20.99
CA ASP A 48 3.55 -3.53 -20.79
C ASP A 48 4.49 -3.37 -19.58
N ASP A 49 4.28 -4.14 -18.53
CA ASP A 49 5.25 -4.24 -17.43
C ASP A 49 6.55 -4.86 -17.98
N TYR A 50 7.54 -4.00 -18.27
CA TYR A 50 8.85 -4.38 -18.82
C TYR A 50 9.55 -5.48 -17.99
N ARG A 51 9.18 -5.62 -16.71
CA ARG A 51 9.71 -6.64 -15.80
C ARG A 51 9.36 -8.06 -16.24
N GLY A 52 8.26 -8.25 -16.97
CA GLY A 52 7.91 -9.54 -17.56
C GLY A 52 8.86 -9.99 -18.67
N ARG A 53 9.63 -9.07 -19.26
CA ARG A 53 10.65 -9.36 -20.28
C ARG A 53 12.03 -9.67 -19.69
N LEU A 54 12.24 -9.37 -18.41
CA LEU A 54 13.49 -9.69 -17.72
C LEU A 54 13.57 -11.19 -17.41
N PRO A 55 14.78 -11.78 -17.36
CA PRO A 55 14.95 -13.14 -16.88
C PRO A 55 14.28 -13.32 -15.52
N LEU A 56 13.63 -14.46 -15.29
CA LEU A 56 12.85 -14.73 -14.07
C LEU A 56 13.67 -14.54 -12.78
N TRP A 57 14.98 -14.84 -12.85
CA TRP A 57 15.90 -14.65 -11.73
C TRP A 57 16.13 -13.17 -11.38
N LEU A 58 15.95 -12.24 -12.32
CA LEU A 58 16.10 -10.79 -12.09
C LEU A 58 14.74 -10.11 -11.87
N SER A 59 13.71 -10.51 -12.61
CA SER A 59 12.38 -9.92 -12.51
C SER A 59 11.80 -10.04 -11.09
N ARG A 60 12.05 -11.18 -10.43
CA ARG A 60 11.66 -11.45 -9.03
C ARG A 60 12.12 -10.36 -8.07
N PHE A 61 13.36 -9.89 -8.17
CA PHE A 61 13.94 -8.88 -7.27
C PHE A 61 13.46 -7.46 -7.58
N THR A 62 12.81 -7.24 -8.72
CA THR A 62 12.20 -5.95 -9.08
C THR A 62 10.74 -5.82 -8.63
N GLY A 63 10.21 -6.82 -7.92
CA GLY A 63 8.82 -6.89 -7.47
C GLY A 63 7.86 -7.38 -8.56
N TYR A 64 8.34 -8.09 -9.59
CA TYR A 64 7.47 -8.71 -10.60
C TYR A 64 6.57 -9.78 -9.95
N ARG A 65 5.29 -9.78 -10.35
CA ARG A 65 4.28 -10.74 -9.88
C ARG A 65 3.67 -11.42 -11.11
N PRO A 66 3.75 -12.75 -11.23
CA PRO A 66 3.06 -13.46 -12.30
C PRO A 66 1.55 -13.18 -12.30
N PRO A 67 0.91 -13.07 -13.47
CA PRO A 67 -0.54 -12.88 -13.55
C PRO A 67 -1.28 -14.02 -12.84
N GLY A 68 -2.24 -13.69 -11.97
CA GLY A 68 -3.00 -14.67 -11.18
C GLY A 68 -2.31 -15.16 -9.90
N SER A 69 -1.11 -14.64 -9.56
CA SER A 69 -0.45 -14.98 -8.28
C SER A 69 -0.97 -14.13 -7.13
N GLU A 70 -1.39 -14.79 -6.05
CA GLU A 70 -1.81 -14.16 -4.80
C GLU A 70 -0.74 -14.36 -3.72
N PRO A 71 -0.57 -13.39 -2.81
CA PRO A 71 0.26 -13.59 -1.63
C PRO A 71 -0.37 -14.67 -0.72
N PRO A 72 0.42 -15.48 -0.01
CA PRO A 72 1.89 -15.57 -0.03
C PRO A 72 2.42 -16.24 -1.32
N TYR A 73 3.54 -15.74 -1.83
CA TYR A 73 4.15 -16.20 -3.08
C TYR A 73 5.07 -17.41 -2.88
N ASP A 74 5.43 -18.13 -3.94
CA ASP A 74 6.39 -19.23 -3.85
C ASP A 74 7.83 -18.72 -3.55
N PRO A 75 8.56 -19.37 -2.61
CA PRO A 75 9.95 -19.02 -2.32
C PRO A 75 10.88 -19.43 -3.48
N LEU A 76 12.19 -19.20 -3.35
CA LEU A 76 13.14 -19.69 -4.36
C LEU A 76 13.20 -21.22 -4.34
N PRO A 77 13.29 -21.89 -5.51
CA PRO A 77 13.16 -23.34 -5.62
C PRO A 77 14.41 -24.11 -5.13
N PHE A 78 15.43 -23.42 -4.62
CA PHE A 78 16.68 -24.03 -4.16
C PHE A 78 16.86 -23.90 -2.64
N PRO A 79 17.54 -24.86 -1.97
CA PRO A 79 17.85 -24.76 -0.55
C PRO A 79 18.73 -23.54 -0.22
N PRO A 80 18.57 -22.90 0.94
CA PRO A 80 17.61 -23.21 2.03
C PRO A 80 16.21 -22.61 1.80
N PHE A 81 16.01 -21.83 0.73
CA PHE A 81 14.78 -21.07 0.52
C PHE A 81 13.55 -21.93 0.24
N CYS A 82 13.73 -23.10 -0.38
CA CYS A 82 12.64 -24.05 -0.59
C CYS A 82 12.04 -24.56 0.73
N TRP A 83 12.82 -24.60 1.82
CA TRP A 83 12.34 -25.05 3.13
C TRP A 83 11.50 -24.02 3.88
N LEU A 84 11.44 -22.77 3.40
CA LEU A 84 10.60 -21.73 4.03
C LEU A 84 9.11 -22.07 3.96
N VAL A 85 8.69 -22.93 3.03
CA VAL A 85 7.30 -23.40 2.95
C VAL A 85 6.86 -24.13 4.23
N TYR A 86 7.80 -24.81 4.91
CA TYR A 86 7.51 -25.54 6.15
C TYR A 86 7.46 -24.64 7.39
N LEU A 87 7.90 -23.40 7.27
CA LEU A 87 8.02 -22.47 8.38
C LEU A 87 6.77 -21.57 8.42
N PRO A 88 6.21 -21.22 9.60
CA PRO A 88 5.09 -20.29 9.67
C PRO A 88 5.50 -18.91 9.13
N LEU A 89 4.61 -18.26 8.37
CA LEU A 89 4.90 -17.00 7.68
C LEU A 89 5.35 -15.89 8.64
N LYS A 90 4.80 -15.85 9.87
CA LYS A 90 5.18 -14.89 10.92
C LYS A 90 6.67 -15.02 11.30
N VAL A 91 7.18 -16.24 11.43
CA VAL A 91 8.59 -16.47 11.80
C VAL A 91 9.52 -16.19 10.62
N GLU A 92 9.09 -16.50 9.39
CA GLU A 92 9.82 -16.10 8.18
C GLU A 92 9.98 -14.57 8.12
N VAL A 93 8.91 -13.81 8.41
CA VAL A 93 8.94 -12.34 8.49
C VAL A 93 9.94 -11.88 9.55
N TRP A 94 9.95 -12.49 10.74
CA TRP A 94 10.89 -12.12 11.81
C TRP A 94 12.34 -12.38 11.42
N ILE A 95 12.65 -13.54 10.84
CA ILE A 95 14.01 -13.89 10.39
C ILE A 95 14.50 -12.91 9.33
N PHE A 96 13.67 -12.62 8.32
CA PHE A 96 14.06 -11.68 7.27
C PHE A 96 14.08 -10.23 7.73
N ALA A 97 13.22 -9.83 8.68
CA ALA A 97 13.27 -8.49 9.26
C ALA A 97 14.54 -8.29 10.08
N PHE A 98 14.93 -9.29 10.86
CA PHE A 98 16.16 -9.29 11.65
C PHE A 98 17.40 -9.27 10.75
N THR A 99 17.53 -10.24 9.85
CA THR A 99 18.69 -10.33 8.93
C THR A 99 18.74 -9.15 7.95
N GLY A 100 17.58 -8.71 7.47
CA GLY A 100 17.43 -7.54 6.61
C GLY A 100 17.96 -6.27 7.27
N SER A 101 17.44 -5.96 8.47
CA SER A 101 17.86 -4.75 9.20
C SER A 101 19.31 -4.82 9.65
N LEU A 102 19.76 -5.94 10.22
CA LEU A 102 21.14 -6.13 10.69
C LEU A 102 22.15 -5.94 9.56
N ILE A 103 21.98 -6.63 8.43
CA ILE A 103 22.93 -6.53 7.31
C ILE A 103 22.84 -5.15 6.66
N SER A 104 21.64 -4.57 6.51
CA SER A 104 21.51 -3.23 5.92
C SER A 104 22.23 -2.16 6.73
N ILE A 105 22.05 -2.16 8.05
CA ILE A 105 22.67 -1.17 8.92
C ILE A 105 24.18 -1.39 8.97
N LEU A 106 24.64 -2.64 9.11
CA LEU A 106 26.07 -2.98 9.05
C LEU A 106 26.71 -2.55 7.73
N LEU A 107 26.04 -2.71 6.59
CA LEU A 107 26.58 -2.28 5.29
C LEU A 107 26.72 -0.75 5.22
N ILE A 108 25.75 -0.01 5.75
CA ILE A 108 25.82 1.45 5.82
C ILE A 108 26.96 1.87 6.75
N GLU A 109 27.01 1.34 7.97
CA GLU A 109 28.05 1.67 8.96
C GLU A 109 29.45 1.30 8.46
N ALA A 110 29.62 0.11 7.88
CA ALA A 110 30.90 -0.32 7.33
C ALA A 110 31.35 0.61 6.20
N LEU A 111 30.47 1.01 5.28
CA LEU A 111 30.85 1.91 4.21
C LEU A 111 31.21 3.31 4.72
N MET A 112 30.49 3.81 5.71
CA MET A 112 30.72 5.14 6.30
C MET A 112 31.92 5.18 7.24
N SER A 113 32.31 4.05 7.84
CA SER A 113 33.40 3.94 8.82
C SER A 113 34.76 3.55 8.20
N THR A 114 34.74 2.72 7.14
CA THR A 114 35.99 2.28 6.46
C THR A 114 36.62 3.45 5.69
N HIS A 115 37.95 3.43 5.48
CA HIS A 115 38.76 4.35 4.66
C HIS A 115 38.25 4.52 3.21
N THR A 116 37.10 5.14 3.10
CA THR A 116 36.42 5.47 1.87
C THR A 116 36.40 6.99 1.77
N VAL A 117 36.01 7.49 0.60
CA VAL A 117 35.73 8.92 0.40
C VAL A 117 34.79 9.46 1.49
N PHE A 118 33.89 8.65 2.05
CA PHE A 118 32.95 9.07 3.10
C PHE A 118 33.59 9.26 4.48
N ALA A 119 34.53 8.41 4.86
CA ALA A 119 35.29 8.58 6.10
C ALA A 119 36.40 9.62 5.95
N ASP A 120 37.22 9.48 4.90
CA ASP A 120 38.48 10.21 4.77
C ASP A 120 38.30 11.63 4.23
N LEU A 121 37.38 11.82 3.26
CA LEU A 121 37.14 13.14 2.66
C LEU A 121 35.94 13.82 3.27
N TYR A 122 34.85 13.09 3.52
CA TYR A 122 33.59 13.67 4.01
C TYR A 122 33.54 13.78 5.53
N HIS A 123 34.31 13.00 6.31
CA HIS A 123 34.16 12.92 7.77
C HIS A 123 32.70 12.68 8.18
N SER A 124 32.01 11.83 7.42
CA SER A 124 30.60 11.52 7.65
C SER A 124 30.41 10.89 9.03
N PRO A 125 29.30 11.19 9.75
CA PRO A 125 28.93 10.36 10.89
C PRO A 125 28.74 8.91 10.44
N VAL A 126 29.12 7.97 11.30
CA VAL A 126 29.07 6.53 11.04
C VAL A 126 27.65 6.06 10.71
N ILE A 127 26.64 6.63 11.39
CA ILE A 127 25.24 6.35 11.11
C ILE A 127 24.38 7.60 11.22
N ILE A 128 23.41 7.71 10.31
CA ILE A 128 22.31 8.67 10.43
C ILE A 128 21.13 7.92 11.04
N THR A 129 20.72 8.35 12.24
CA THR A 129 19.71 7.68 13.08
C THR A 129 18.38 7.43 12.37
N SER A 130 18.04 8.22 11.36
CA SER A 130 16.85 8.01 10.53
C SER A 130 16.81 6.63 9.86
N PHE A 131 17.95 6.06 9.46
CA PHE A 131 17.97 4.75 8.78
C PHE A 131 17.58 3.59 9.69
N GLY A 132 17.71 3.73 11.02
CA GLY A 132 17.17 2.74 11.95
C GLY A 132 15.65 2.60 11.82
N ALA A 133 14.92 3.73 11.75
CA ALA A 133 13.48 3.72 11.54
C ALA A 133 13.11 3.30 10.11
N SER A 134 13.91 3.65 9.10
CA SER A 134 13.74 3.15 7.73
C SER A 134 13.85 1.63 7.66
N ALA A 135 14.77 1.02 8.40
CA ALA A 135 14.92 -0.44 8.46
C ALA A 135 13.64 -1.12 9.01
N VAL A 136 12.99 -0.54 10.02
CA VAL A 136 11.73 -1.06 10.55
C VAL A 136 10.65 -1.11 9.47
N LEU A 137 10.48 -0.02 8.71
CA LEU A 137 9.49 0.04 7.63
C LEU A 137 9.83 -0.88 6.46
N VAL A 138 11.09 -0.85 6.00
CA VAL A 138 11.54 -1.51 4.77
C VAL A 138 11.73 -3.02 4.93
N PHE A 139 11.97 -3.53 6.14
CA PHE A 139 12.12 -4.98 6.36
C PHE A 139 10.96 -5.59 7.17
N GLY A 140 10.32 -4.80 8.03
CA GLY A 140 9.19 -5.23 8.85
C GLY A 140 7.84 -5.12 8.14
N VAL A 141 7.56 -3.98 7.49
CA VAL A 141 6.23 -3.67 6.91
C VAL A 141 6.35 -3.32 5.42
N ILE A 142 6.85 -4.29 4.64
CA ILE A 142 7.19 -4.12 3.21
C ILE A 142 6.00 -3.72 2.32
N GLU A 143 4.78 -4.01 2.76
CA GLU A 143 3.54 -3.73 2.03
C GLU A 143 3.09 -2.28 2.23
N SER A 144 3.66 -1.58 3.22
CA SER A 144 3.34 -0.19 3.50
C SER A 144 3.65 0.67 2.29
N PRO A 145 2.73 1.55 1.86
CA PRO A 145 3.01 2.52 0.80
C PRO A 145 4.19 3.43 1.18
N LEU A 146 4.42 3.67 2.48
CA LEU A 146 5.51 4.53 2.97
C LEU A 146 6.89 3.87 2.90
N ALA A 147 6.95 2.54 2.78
CA ALA A 147 8.19 1.77 2.66
C ALA A 147 8.67 1.62 1.21
N GLN A 148 7.90 2.10 0.22
CA GLN A 148 8.21 1.88 -1.20
C GLN A 148 9.46 2.67 -1.67
N PRO A 149 10.16 2.21 -2.72
CA PRO A 149 11.46 2.76 -3.13
C PRO A 149 11.45 4.27 -3.40
N LYS A 150 10.41 4.77 -4.07
CA LYS A 150 10.22 6.21 -4.32
C LYS A 150 10.20 7.01 -3.01
N ASN A 151 9.51 6.51 -2.00
CA ASN A 151 9.36 7.20 -0.72
C ASN A 151 10.65 7.10 0.08
N LEU A 152 11.28 5.91 0.15
CA LEU A 152 12.56 5.73 0.83
C LEU A 152 13.64 6.68 0.27
N VAL A 153 13.92 6.62 -1.03
CA VAL A 153 15.01 7.41 -1.63
C VAL A 153 14.60 8.87 -1.78
N GLY A 154 13.42 9.14 -2.34
CA GLY A 154 12.94 10.50 -2.58
C GLY A 154 12.67 11.27 -1.30
N GLY A 155 12.07 10.63 -0.30
CA GLY A 155 11.79 11.23 1.00
C GLY A 155 13.08 11.63 1.72
N HIS A 156 14.04 10.72 1.84
CA HIS A 156 15.34 11.03 2.45
C HIS A 156 16.11 12.12 1.70
N PHE A 157 16.13 12.06 0.36
CA PHE A 157 16.85 13.05 -0.45
C PHE A 157 16.26 14.46 -0.31
N VAL A 158 14.93 14.59 -0.42
CA VAL A 158 14.23 15.88 -0.27
C VAL A 158 14.40 16.42 1.15
N ALA A 159 14.31 15.56 2.17
CA ALA A 159 14.51 15.94 3.55
C ALA A 159 15.94 16.43 3.84
N ALA A 160 16.95 15.72 3.32
CA ALA A 160 18.34 16.14 3.43
C ALA A 160 18.58 17.48 2.71
N LEU A 161 18.05 17.64 1.50
CA LEU A 161 18.15 18.89 0.73
C LEU A 161 17.56 20.08 1.50
N LEU A 162 16.33 19.95 1.99
CA LEU A 162 15.63 21.04 2.67
C LEU A 162 16.23 21.33 4.04
N GLY A 163 16.58 20.30 4.82
CA GLY A 163 17.26 20.49 6.10
C GLY A 163 18.61 21.19 5.94
N THR A 164 19.44 20.75 4.99
CA THR A 164 20.72 21.42 4.70
C THR A 164 20.52 22.85 4.19
N ALA A 165 19.52 23.10 3.33
CA ALA A 165 19.24 24.43 2.81
C ALA A 165 18.80 25.39 3.94
N MET A 166 17.92 24.95 4.85
CA MET A 166 17.52 25.75 6.01
C MET A 166 18.72 26.05 6.90
N THR A 167 19.49 25.05 7.29
CA THR A 167 20.69 25.26 8.11
C THR A 167 21.67 26.25 7.45
N ARG A 168 21.86 26.18 6.13
CA ARG A 168 22.70 27.14 5.41
C ARG A 168 22.13 28.56 5.39
N LEU A 169 20.80 28.70 5.36
CA LEU A 169 20.15 30.00 5.47
C LEU A 169 20.35 30.62 6.86
N PHE A 170 20.18 29.83 7.93
CA PHE A 170 20.38 30.29 9.31
C PHE A 170 21.84 30.67 9.61
N LEU A 171 22.80 29.94 9.04
CA LEU A 171 24.23 30.24 9.17
C LEU A 171 24.68 31.54 8.50
N LEU A 172 23.82 32.22 7.74
CA LEU A 172 24.11 33.57 7.23
C LEU A 172 24.06 34.63 8.32
N ASP A 173 23.36 34.38 9.43
CA ASP A 173 23.38 35.25 10.60
C ASP A 173 24.68 34.99 11.40
N PRO A 174 25.58 35.98 11.55
CA PRO A 174 26.83 35.79 12.31
C PRO A 174 26.59 35.47 13.79
N ASN A 175 25.40 35.73 14.32
CA ASN A 175 25.05 35.41 15.72
C ASN A 175 24.45 34.01 15.87
N TYR A 176 24.30 33.24 14.78
CA TYR A 176 23.70 31.92 14.85
C TYR A 176 24.64 30.93 15.56
N GLN A 177 24.21 30.45 16.72
CA GLN A 177 24.90 29.40 17.45
C GLN A 177 24.64 28.05 16.79
N MET A 178 25.68 27.40 16.28
CA MET A 178 25.60 26.10 15.62
C MET A 178 25.59 24.90 16.59
N TYR A 179 26.14 25.08 17.80
CA TYR A 179 26.33 23.99 18.76
C TYR A 179 25.19 23.94 19.76
N LEU A 180 24.58 22.76 19.90
CA LEU A 180 23.73 22.45 21.05
C LEU A 180 24.61 22.02 22.23
N ASP A 181 24.50 22.75 23.34
CA ASP A 181 24.92 22.28 24.65
C ASP A 181 23.69 21.88 25.49
N ASN A 182 23.92 21.11 26.56
CA ASN A 182 22.86 20.70 27.48
C ASN A 182 22.64 21.74 28.61
N ALA A 183 23.33 22.87 28.56
CA ALA A 183 23.37 23.84 29.65
C ALA A 183 22.38 24.99 29.44
N THR A 184 22.03 25.31 28.19
CA THR A 184 21.22 26.49 27.86
C THR A 184 20.15 26.24 26.80
N PHE A 185 19.13 27.10 26.78
CA PHE A 185 18.08 27.07 25.77
C PHE A 185 18.57 27.73 24.48
N HIS A 186 18.74 26.96 23.40
CA HIS A 186 19.24 27.45 22.11
C HIS A 186 18.10 27.74 21.13
N THR A 187 17.52 28.94 21.20
CA THR A 187 16.39 29.35 20.34
C THR A 187 16.67 29.13 18.84
N GLY A 188 17.89 29.43 18.37
CA GLY A 188 18.27 29.30 16.96
C GLY A 188 18.23 27.86 16.44
N PRO A 189 19.05 26.93 16.96
CA PRO A 189 19.03 25.51 16.61
C PRO A 189 17.67 24.83 16.79
N PHE A 190 16.94 25.14 17.86
CA PHE A 190 15.61 24.56 18.09
C PHE A 190 14.61 25.00 17.02
N PHE A 191 14.59 26.30 16.71
CA PHE A 191 13.72 26.82 15.68
C PHE A 191 14.11 26.32 14.28
N ASN A 192 15.41 26.29 13.96
CA ASN A 192 15.91 25.74 12.70
C ASN A 192 15.53 24.25 12.54
N GLY A 193 15.71 23.44 13.59
CA GLY A 193 15.33 22.03 13.59
C GLY A 193 13.83 21.83 13.34
N ALA A 194 12.99 22.54 14.10
CA ALA A 194 11.54 22.47 13.94
C ALA A 194 11.08 22.92 12.54
N LEU A 195 11.63 24.03 12.05
CA LEU A 195 11.30 24.57 10.72
C LEU A 195 11.76 23.63 9.59
N SER A 196 12.95 23.06 9.71
CA SER A 196 13.50 22.08 8.76
C SER A 196 12.58 20.85 8.62
N VAL A 197 12.11 20.31 9.75
CA VAL A 197 11.18 19.18 9.75
C VAL A 197 9.83 19.57 9.16
N ALA A 198 9.27 20.72 9.56
CA ALA A 198 7.96 21.18 9.09
C ALA A 198 7.94 21.42 7.57
N ILE A 199 8.95 22.13 7.04
CA ILE A 199 9.08 22.39 5.60
C ILE A 199 9.33 21.08 4.85
N SER A 200 10.21 20.23 5.34
CA SER A 200 10.46 18.91 4.73
C SER A 200 9.19 18.06 4.67
N LEU A 201 8.41 18.02 5.75
CA LEU A 201 7.15 17.30 5.78
C LEU A 201 6.16 17.86 4.75
N ALA A 202 5.97 19.18 4.72
CA ALA A 202 5.07 19.82 3.76
C ALA A 202 5.45 19.50 2.30
N ILE A 203 6.74 19.63 1.94
CA ILE A 203 7.20 19.39 0.58
C ILE A 203 7.16 17.91 0.22
N THR A 204 7.54 17.00 1.12
CA THR A 204 7.47 15.55 0.83
C THR A 204 6.03 15.06 0.67
N LEU A 205 5.06 15.66 1.38
CA LEU A 205 3.62 15.45 1.15
C LEU A 205 3.19 15.96 -0.23
N MET A 206 3.60 17.17 -0.62
CA MET A 206 3.28 17.74 -1.94
C MET A 206 3.84 16.89 -3.09
N LEU A 207 5.09 16.41 -2.95
CA LEU A 207 5.76 15.57 -3.93
C LEU A 207 5.32 14.10 -3.90
N ARG A 208 4.49 13.70 -2.92
CA ARG A 208 4.03 12.32 -2.71
C ARG A 208 5.22 11.35 -2.58
N VAL A 209 6.23 11.74 -1.82
CA VAL A 209 7.44 10.97 -1.48
C VAL A 209 7.58 10.77 0.03
N THR A 210 6.46 10.82 0.76
CA THR A 210 6.47 10.81 2.23
C THR A 210 7.05 9.51 2.78
N HIS A 211 8.14 9.65 3.53
CA HIS A 211 8.77 8.58 4.27
C HIS A 211 9.02 9.09 5.70
N PRO A 212 8.25 8.62 6.71
CA PRO A 212 8.31 9.19 8.06
C PRO A 212 9.73 9.29 8.65
N PRO A 213 10.62 8.30 8.48
CA PRO A 213 12.01 8.40 8.92
C PRO A 213 12.79 9.58 8.32
N ALA A 214 12.41 10.07 7.14
CA ALA A 214 13.05 11.21 6.51
C ALA A 214 12.89 12.52 7.30
N GLY A 215 11.86 12.63 8.16
CA GLY A 215 11.74 13.78 9.08
C GLY A 215 12.97 13.90 9.99
N ALA A 216 13.47 12.77 10.52
CA ALA A 216 14.70 12.76 11.30
C ALA A 216 15.94 13.10 10.46
N THR A 217 15.95 12.77 9.17
CA THR A 217 17.03 13.17 8.24
C THR A 217 17.11 14.69 8.09
N ALA A 218 15.97 15.39 7.98
CA ALA A 218 15.91 16.85 7.95
C ALA A 218 16.32 17.46 9.29
N LEU A 219 15.86 16.89 10.41
CA LEU A 219 16.22 17.36 11.76
C LEU A 219 17.73 17.25 12.00
N ASN A 220 18.32 16.10 11.65
CA ASN A 220 19.76 15.84 11.80
C ASN A 220 20.62 16.88 11.05
N ALA A 221 20.17 17.36 9.89
CA ALA A 221 20.86 18.40 9.15
C ALA A 221 20.88 19.77 9.86
N ALA A 222 20.00 19.98 10.85
CA ALA A 222 19.87 21.22 11.59
C ALA A 222 20.45 21.16 13.01
N VAL A 223 20.50 19.97 13.63
CA VAL A 223 20.88 19.84 15.06
C VAL A 223 22.18 19.09 15.31
N LEU A 224 22.61 18.19 14.41
CA LEU A 224 23.83 17.42 14.64
C LEU A 224 25.05 18.19 14.13
N SER A 225 25.91 18.66 15.03
CA SER A 225 27.13 19.40 14.66
C SER A 225 27.98 18.71 13.58
N PRO A 226 28.22 17.37 13.61
CA PRO A 226 28.95 16.68 12.55
C PRO A 226 28.24 16.71 11.18
N VAL A 227 26.91 16.82 11.15
CA VAL A 227 26.14 16.90 9.92
C VAL A 227 26.09 18.34 9.40
N ILE A 228 26.03 19.32 10.29
CA ILE A 228 26.05 20.73 9.89
C ILE A 228 27.39 21.09 9.22
N THR A 229 28.52 20.60 9.76
CA THR A 229 29.85 20.79 9.14
C THR A 229 29.94 20.09 7.77
N LEU A 230 29.23 18.97 7.60
CA LEU A 230 29.15 18.20 6.35
C LEU A 230 28.47 18.99 5.22
N SER A 231 27.54 19.90 5.52
CA SER A 231 26.90 20.76 4.53
C SER A 231 26.20 19.99 3.40
N TRP A 232 26.40 20.43 2.15
CA TRP A 232 25.88 19.85 0.92
C TRP A 232 26.42 18.45 0.69
N ARG A 233 27.52 18.10 1.37
CA ARG A 233 28.08 16.76 1.35
C ARG A 233 27.22 15.74 2.10
N TYR A 234 26.25 16.20 2.90
CA TYR A 234 25.24 15.34 3.51
C TYR A 234 24.32 14.67 2.49
N LEU A 235 23.99 15.36 1.38
CA LEU A 235 23.11 14.83 0.33
C LEU A 235 23.62 13.51 -0.27
N PRO A 236 24.87 13.42 -0.77
CA PRO A 236 25.38 12.16 -1.30
C PRO A 236 25.51 11.07 -0.23
N VAL A 237 25.82 11.41 1.03
CA VAL A 237 25.85 10.44 2.15
C VAL A 237 24.48 9.80 2.37
N VAL A 238 23.44 10.63 2.46
CA VAL A 238 22.05 10.17 2.64
C VAL A 238 21.59 9.37 1.42
N PHE A 239 21.89 9.86 0.21
CA PHE A 239 21.50 9.20 -1.02
C PHE A 239 22.13 7.81 -1.14
N VAL A 240 23.44 7.69 -0.93
CA VAL A 240 24.15 6.40 -0.97
C VAL A 240 23.63 5.45 0.10
N SER A 241 23.40 5.92 1.33
CA SER A 241 22.80 5.12 2.40
C SER A 241 21.41 4.57 2.02
N ALA A 242 20.56 5.41 1.42
CA ALA A 242 19.24 5.00 0.96
C ALA A 242 19.30 3.98 -0.19
N ILE A 243 20.26 4.13 -1.11
CA ILE A 243 20.48 3.18 -2.21
C ILE A 243 20.99 1.84 -1.70
N ILE A 244 21.90 1.81 -0.72
CA ILE A 244 22.39 0.56 -0.11
C ILE A 244 21.26 -0.18 0.58
N MET A 245 20.48 0.53 1.40
CA MET A 245 19.31 -0.05 2.06
C MET A 245 18.29 -0.57 1.05
N LEU A 246 18.00 0.20 0.00
CA LEU A 246 17.08 -0.22 -1.07
C LEU A 246 17.61 -1.47 -1.79
N ALA A 247 18.88 -1.48 -2.18
CA ALA A 247 19.49 -2.62 -2.87
C ALA A 247 19.39 -3.90 -2.02
N TRP A 248 19.71 -3.81 -0.73
CA TRP A 248 19.59 -4.94 0.18
C TRP A 248 18.12 -5.36 0.40
N ALA A 249 17.21 -4.39 0.53
CA ALA A 249 15.77 -4.63 0.64
C ALA A 249 15.19 -5.36 -0.58
N LEU A 250 15.63 -5.01 -1.78
CA LEU A 250 15.25 -5.71 -3.01
C LEU A 250 15.72 -7.16 -2.97
N VAL A 251 16.90 -7.46 -2.41
CA VAL A 251 17.38 -8.83 -2.27
C VAL A 251 16.58 -9.59 -1.21
N ILE A 252 16.69 -9.18 0.06
CA ILE A 252 16.22 -9.98 1.20
C ILE A 252 14.70 -10.18 1.20
N ASN A 253 13.93 -9.17 0.81
CA ASN A 253 12.46 -9.24 0.85
C ASN A 253 11.86 -10.05 -0.31
N ASN A 254 12.67 -10.48 -1.29
CA ASN A 254 12.21 -11.29 -2.43
C ASN A 254 12.74 -12.73 -2.42
N LEU A 255 13.60 -13.11 -1.46
CA LEU A 255 14.11 -14.48 -1.32
C LEU A 255 12.99 -15.45 -0.90
N GLY A 256 12.15 -15.05 0.05
CA GLY A 256 11.05 -15.84 0.58
C GLY A 256 9.73 -15.70 -0.18
N ARG A 257 8.64 -15.83 0.58
CA ARG A 257 7.24 -15.76 0.12
C ARG A 257 6.69 -14.33 0.01
N ARG A 258 7.48 -13.36 0.42
CA ARG A 258 7.20 -11.92 0.33
C ARG A 258 7.65 -11.33 -1.01
N ARG A 259 7.07 -10.17 -1.37
CA ARG A 259 7.40 -9.44 -2.61
C ARG A 259 7.51 -7.95 -2.36
N TYR A 260 8.70 -7.41 -2.59
CA TYR A 260 9.01 -5.99 -2.51
C TYR A 260 9.71 -5.53 -3.80
N PRO A 261 9.41 -4.33 -4.32
CA PRO A 261 8.39 -3.40 -3.88
C PRO A 261 6.99 -3.80 -4.36
N VAL A 262 5.97 -3.23 -3.72
CA VAL A 262 4.58 -3.26 -4.21
C VAL A 262 4.45 -2.40 -5.46
N TYR A 263 5.08 -1.22 -5.45
CA TYR A 263 5.17 -0.34 -6.61
C TYR A 263 6.44 0.51 -6.55
N TRP A 264 6.93 0.94 -7.71
CA TRP A 264 8.11 1.81 -7.79
C TRP A 264 7.74 3.28 -7.75
N TRP A 265 6.83 3.72 -8.62
CA TRP A 265 6.52 5.14 -8.83
C TRP A 265 5.10 5.53 -8.45
N SER A 266 4.15 4.68 -8.79
CA SER A 266 2.73 4.91 -8.55
C SER A 266 2.07 3.62 -8.09
N PRO A 267 1.28 3.64 -6.99
CA PRO A 267 0.38 2.53 -6.70
C PRO A 267 -0.57 2.39 -7.89
N LYS A 268 -0.51 1.25 -8.60
CA LYS A 268 -1.55 0.94 -9.59
C LYS A 268 -2.87 0.87 -8.82
N ARG A 269 -3.88 1.65 -9.22
CA ARG A 269 -5.23 1.46 -8.70
C ARG A 269 -5.66 0.05 -9.13
N THR A 270 -5.82 -0.87 -8.19
CA THR A 270 -6.50 -2.14 -8.44
C THR A 270 -7.96 -1.85 -8.74
N PHE A 271 -8.24 -1.41 -9.97
CA PHE A 271 -9.57 -1.55 -10.52
C PHE A 271 -9.65 -2.96 -11.09
N VAL A 272 -10.13 -3.89 -10.28
CA VAL A 272 -10.84 -5.02 -10.86
C VAL A 272 -12.10 -4.40 -11.45
N ARG A 273 -12.10 -4.11 -12.77
CA ARG A 273 -13.37 -3.94 -13.47
C ARG A 273 -14.08 -5.28 -13.27
N PRO A 274 -15.26 -5.35 -12.63
CA PRO A 274 -16.01 -6.59 -12.63
C PRO A 274 -16.12 -7.08 -14.08
N GLY A 275 -15.91 -8.38 -14.27
CA GLY A 275 -15.96 -8.98 -15.60
C GLY A 275 -17.29 -8.61 -16.25
N ALA A 276 -17.35 -8.53 -17.58
CA ALA A 276 -18.62 -8.24 -18.27
C ALA A 276 -19.74 -9.21 -17.83
N ALA A 277 -19.38 -10.45 -17.45
CA ALA A 277 -20.28 -11.44 -16.87
C ALA A 277 -20.82 -11.08 -15.47
N GLU A 278 -19.99 -10.53 -14.57
CA GLU A 278 -20.44 -10.09 -13.25
C GLU A 278 -21.37 -8.89 -13.34
N ARG A 279 -21.08 -7.92 -14.21
CA ARG A 279 -21.97 -6.77 -14.45
C ARG A 279 -23.34 -7.21 -14.94
N MET A 280 -23.37 -8.17 -15.86
CA MET A 280 -24.61 -8.69 -16.41
C MET A 280 -25.42 -9.42 -15.33
N ASN A 281 -24.76 -10.17 -14.44
CA ASN A 281 -25.42 -10.83 -13.31
C ASN A 281 -25.98 -9.83 -12.29
N ASP A 282 -25.25 -8.76 -11.98
CA ASP A 282 -25.70 -7.73 -11.05
C ASP A 282 -26.85 -6.90 -11.61
N GLU A 283 -26.80 -6.58 -12.92
CA GLU A 283 -27.86 -5.89 -13.63
C GLU A 283 -29.12 -6.77 -13.72
N GLU A 284 -28.97 -8.07 -14.01
CA GLU A 284 -30.09 -9.02 -14.00
C GLU A 284 -30.67 -9.19 -12.59
N ARG A 285 -29.82 -9.17 -11.56
CA ARG A 285 -30.26 -9.23 -10.15
C ARG A 285 -31.01 -7.97 -9.72
N ALA A 286 -30.55 -6.79 -10.15
CA ALA A 286 -31.21 -5.51 -9.92
C ALA A 286 -32.55 -5.42 -10.68
N LEU A 287 -32.63 -5.96 -11.89
CA LEU A 287 -33.88 -6.04 -12.66
C LEU A 287 -34.86 -7.04 -12.04
N ARG A 288 -34.39 -8.15 -11.46
CA ARG A 288 -35.23 -9.10 -10.73
C ARG A 288 -35.82 -8.48 -9.46
N THR A 289 -35.03 -7.76 -8.68
CA THR A 289 -35.55 -7.07 -7.48
C THR A 289 -36.57 -5.99 -7.83
N LEU A 290 -36.37 -5.26 -8.94
CA LEU A 290 -37.36 -4.31 -9.46
C LEU A 290 -38.64 -4.98 -9.97
N ARG A 291 -38.53 -6.18 -10.55
CA ARG A 291 -39.66 -6.95 -11.05
C ARG A 291 -40.46 -7.62 -9.93
N GLU A 292 -39.79 -8.04 -8.86
CA GLU A 292 -40.39 -8.75 -7.73
C GLU A 292 -41.05 -7.83 -6.71
N ASN A 293 -40.61 -6.56 -6.60
CA ASN A 293 -41.21 -5.58 -5.68
C ASN A 293 -41.45 -4.20 -6.33
N PRO A 294 -42.33 -4.11 -7.36
CA PRO A 294 -42.63 -2.84 -8.02
C PRO A 294 -43.35 -1.82 -7.11
N LEU A 295 -43.94 -2.26 -6.00
CA LEU A 295 -44.81 -1.43 -5.14
C LEU A 295 -44.10 -0.80 -3.94
N ARG A 296 -42.91 -1.24 -3.52
CA ARG A 296 -42.18 -0.62 -2.40
C ARG A 296 -41.65 0.78 -2.69
N MET A 297 -41.57 1.19 -3.96
CA MET A 297 -41.20 2.56 -4.36
C MET A 297 -42.41 3.47 -4.52
N ALA A 298 -43.64 2.93 -4.56
CA ALA A 298 -44.86 3.70 -4.70
C ALA A 298 -45.50 4.07 -3.35
N GLU A 299 -45.25 3.26 -2.30
CA GLU A 299 -45.71 3.55 -0.93
C GLU A 299 -44.79 4.52 -0.18
N ASP A 300 -43.49 4.56 -0.52
CA ASP A 300 -42.53 5.48 0.09
C ASP A 300 -42.41 6.74 -0.78
N GLY A 301 -43.44 7.58 -0.73
CA GLY A 301 -43.60 8.75 -1.56
C GLY A 301 -42.31 9.60 -1.65
N GLY A 302 -41.70 9.61 -2.83
CA GLY A 302 -40.82 10.69 -3.29
C GLY A 302 -39.55 10.96 -2.47
N ARG A 303 -38.94 9.96 -1.83
CA ARG A 303 -37.61 10.14 -1.22
C ARG A 303 -36.55 9.69 -2.21
N THR A 304 -35.88 10.65 -2.84
CA THR A 304 -34.70 10.41 -3.70
C THR A 304 -33.67 9.58 -2.93
N GLY A 305 -32.98 8.67 -3.63
CA GLY A 305 -32.09 7.66 -3.04
C GLY A 305 -30.95 8.17 -2.14
N GLU A 306 -30.76 9.49 -2.03
CA GLU A 306 -29.87 10.11 -1.05
C GLU A 306 -30.41 10.02 0.39
N ALA A 307 -31.73 10.06 0.61
CA ALA A 307 -32.31 9.98 1.96
C ALA A 307 -32.18 8.57 2.58
N LEU A 308 -32.23 7.52 1.76
CA LEU A 308 -32.00 6.14 2.20
C LEU A 308 -30.52 5.85 2.50
N LEU A 309 -29.60 6.60 1.87
CA LEU A 309 -28.17 6.56 2.20
C LEU A 309 -27.89 7.26 3.53
N GLU A 310 -28.55 8.38 3.82
CA GLU A 310 -28.44 9.03 5.14
C GLU A 310 -29.00 8.18 6.28
N GLU A 311 -30.13 7.47 6.06
CA GLU A 311 -30.69 6.57 7.08
C GLU A 311 -29.80 5.34 7.32
N ARG A 312 -29.15 4.78 6.28
CA ARG A 312 -28.14 3.71 6.46
C ARG A 312 -26.88 4.19 7.17
N VAL A 313 -26.49 5.45 6.97
CA VAL A 313 -25.35 6.06 7.67
C VAL A 313 -25.71 6.42 9.11
N ALA A 314 -26.98 6.75 9.40
CA ALA A 314 -27.48 7.01 10.75
C ALA A 314 -27.76 5.72 11.55
N GLY A 315 -28.26 4.66 10.92
CA GLY A 315 -28.55 3.36 11.54
C GLY A 315 -27.33 2.48 11.83
N GLN A 316 -26.12 2.95 11.50
CA GLN A 316 -24.86 2.30 11.90
C GLN A 316 -24.30 2.83 13.23
N ARG A 317 -25.03 3.70 13.93
CA ARG A 317 -24.81 4.02 15.34
C ARG A 317 -26.04 3.57 16.11
N PHE A 318 -25.81 2.80 17.17
CA PHE A 318 -26.77 2.08 18.03
C PHE A 318 -27.07 0.64 17.60
N ASP A 319 -26.24 -0.27 18.10
CA ASP A 319 -26.65 -1.54 18.68
C ASP A 319 -25.50 -2.01 19.61
N MET A 320 -25.51 -1.52 20.84
CA MET A 320 -24.89 -2.20 21.99
C MET A 320 -26.02 -2.30 23.02
N ASP A 321 -26.57 -3.51 23.11
CA ASP A 321 -27.64 -3.87 24.03
C ASP A 321 -27.11 -3.88 25.46
N GLU A 322 -27.87 -3.25 26.36
CA GLU A 322 -27.65 -3.20 27.81
C GLU A 322 -28.14 -4.50 28.45
N GLY A 323 -27.37 -5.00 29.42
CA GLY A 323 -27.73 -6.08 30.32
C GLY A 323 -27.01 -5.90 31.66
N ASP A 324 -27.49 -4.93 32.43
CA ASP A 324 -27.52 -4.73 33.90
C ASP A 324 -26.49 -5.44 34.80
N ASP A 325 -25.65 -4.65 35.49
CA ASP A 325 -25.65 -4.46 36.96
C ASP A 325 -24.28 -3.94 37.46
N GLY A 326 -24.28 -2.78 38.15
CA GLY A 326 -23.25 -2.42 39.13
C GLY A 326 -22.46 -1.12 38.95
N ALA A 327 -23.06 -0.01 39.40
CA ALA A 327 -22.46 1.09 40.19
C ALA A 327 -21.23 1.91 39.69
N GLU A 328 -21.49 3.23 39.60
CA GLU A 328 -20.65 4.38 39.98
C GLU A 328 -19.51 4.91 39.06
N GLU A 329 -19.84 6.05 38.44
CA GLU A 329 -19.16 7.37 38.51
C GLU A 329 -17.74 7.64 37.94
N PHE A 330 -17.75 8.56 36.96
CA PHE A 330 -16.87 9.74 36.80
C PHE A 330 -15.59 9.72 35.94
N THR A 331 -15.76 10.28 34.73
CA THR A 331 -14.90 11.23 33.96
C THR A 331 -13.76 10.79 33.03
N ARG A 332 -14.01 11.10 31.74
CA ARG A 332 -13.16 11.80 30.73
C ARG A 332 -11.79 11.21 30.35
N GLY A 333 -11.69 10.85 29.06
CA GLY A 333 -10.64 11.41 28.19
C GLY A 333 -9.99 10.49 27.16
N GLY A 334 -10.50 10.50 25.91
CA GLY A 334 -9.65 10.70 24.73
C GLY A 334 -8.91 9.52 24.10
N ALA A 335 -9.66 8.70 23.35
CA ALA A 335 -9.32 8.12 22.03
C ALA A 335 -7.85 7.73 21.70
N GLY A 336 -7.54 6.45 21.88
CA GLY A 336 -6.47 5.76 21.16
C GLY A 336 -6.98 5.21 19.82
N MET A 337 -6.37 5.64 18.71
CA MET A 337 -6.62 5.09 17.37
C MET A 337 -5.73 3.86 17.17
N MET A 338 -6.29 2.66 17.35
CA MET A 338 -5.58 1.40 17.16
C MET A 338 -5.34 1.12 15.67
N MET A 339 -4.07 0.99 15.31
CA MET A 339 -3.59 0.58 13.99
C MET A 339 -3.80 -0.94 13.86
N GLY A 340 -4.86 -1.36 13.15
CA GLY A 340 -5.16 -2.76 12.90
C GLY A 340 -4.10 -3.42 12.02
N ILE A 341 -3.32 -4.31 12.62
CA ILE A 341 -2.44 -5.26 11.93
C ILE A 341 -3.36 -6.24 11.19
N LEU A 342 -3.37 -6.20 9.85
CA LEU A 342 -4.02 -7.22 9.04
C LEU A 342 -3.32 -8.56 9.28
N GLU A 343 -4.04 -9.53 9.85
CA GLU A 343 -3.56 -10.91 9.91
C GLU A 343 -3.41 -11.48 8.49
N PRO A 344 -2.29 -12.15 8.17
CA PRO A 344 -2.13 -12.79 6.87
C PRO A 344 -3.02 -14.04 6.81
N LEU A 345 -3.87 -14.11 5.79
CA LEU A 345 -4.64 -15.30 5.42
C LEU A 345 -3.71 -16.51 5.25
N GLU A 346 -3.78 -17.44 6.20
CA GLU A 346 -3.04 -18.70 6.16
C GLU A 346 -3.67 -19.62 5.11
N LYS A 347 -3.01 -19.76 3.96
CA LYS A 347 -3.43 -20.70 2.92
C LYS A 347 -3.08 -22.11 3.40
N VAL A 348 -4.09 -22.91 3.78
CA VAL A 348 -3.91 -24.33 4.11
C VAL A 348 -3.44 -25.05 2.85
N LEU A 349 -2.18 -25.48 2.83
CA LEU A 349 -1.57 -26.19 1.69
C LEU A 349 -2.38 -27.44 1.34
N THR A 350 -2.81 -27.54 0.09
CA THR A 350 -3.57 -28.69 -0.38
C THR A 350 -2.67 -29.91 -0.55
N ARG A 351 -3.24 -31.12 -0.58
CA ARG A 351 -2.47 -32.36 -0.80
C ARG A 351 -1.76 -32.39 -2.16
N GLU A 352 -2.26 -31.65 -3.15
CA GLU A 352 -1.64 -31.54 -4.47
C GLU A 352 -0.42 -30.62 -4.44
N ASP A 353 -0.47 -29.51 -3.69
CA ASP A 353 0.69 -28.64 -3.47
C ASP A 353 1.83 -29.40 -2.79
N ARG A 354 1.48 -30.25 -1.81
CA ARG A 354 2.47 -31.07 -1.09
C ARG A 354 3.17 -32.08 -2.00
N ARG A 355 2.46 -32.69 -2.96
CA ARG A 355 3.05 -33.61 -3.95
C ARG A 355 3.98 -32.91 -4.93
N ARG A 356 3.65 -31.67 -5.33
CA ARG A 356 4.47 -30.88 -6.25
C ARG A 356 5.85 -30.53 -5.70
N TYR A 357 5.97 -30.35 -4.38
CA TYR A 357 7.23 -30.05 -3.69
C TYR A 357 8.03 -31.30 -3.28
N GLU A 358 7.38 -32.46 -3.16
CA GLU A 358 8.03 -33.73 -2.79
C GLU A 358 8.66 -34.48 -3.98
N GLY A 359 8.59 -33.93 -5.20
CA GLY A 359 9.24 -34.53 -6.37
C GLY A 359 8.72 -35.94 -6.70
N ARG A 360 7.42 -36.19 -6.49
CA ARG A 360 6.73 -37.44 -6.86
C ARG A 360 5.67 -37.23 -7.93
#